data_AF-A0A7W4YI52-F1
#
_entry.id   AF-A0A7W4YI52-F1
#
_cell.length_a   1.000
_cell.length_b   1.000
_cell.length_c   1.000
_cell.angle_alpha   90.00
_cell.angle_beta   90.00
_cell.angle_gamma   90.00
#
_symmetry.space_group_name_H-M   'P 1'
#
loop_
_entity.id
_entity.type
_entity.pdbx_description
1 polymer ?
#
loop_
_entity_poly.entity_id
_entity_poly.type
_entity_poly.pdbx_seq_one_letter_code
_entity_poly.pdbx_strand_id
1 'polypeptide(L)'
;MAERPVAQKLLVKEGDVLHLDGATPELAALLQPLPSGVTEGPAAGASVAVVFVRTRAELLERFGAELPALGAARAVWFVYPKGNRADLNRDTIIQEAGAFGWRPISNVSVDDVWSAVRVRPLTDADAPIG
;
A
#
# COMPACT_ATOMS: atom_id res chain seq x y z
N MET A 1 -22.94 1.36 -14.26
CA MET A 1 -22.35 2.35 -13.35
C MET A 1 -20.85 2.28 -13.54
N ALA A 2 -20.15 3.39 -13.79
CA ALA A 2 -18.71 3.35 -13.99
C ALA A 2 -18.03 2.94 -12.68
N GLU A 3 -17.26 1.85 -12.70
CA GLU A 3 -16.45 1.46 -11.55
C GLU A 3 -15.41 2.55 -11.26
N ARG A 4 -15.16 2.77 -9.97
CA ARG A 4 -14.17 3.75 -9.52
C ARG A 4 -12.76 3.30 -9.96
N PRO A 5 -11.91 4.16 -10.55
CA PRO A 5 -10.52 3.82 -10.89
C PRO A 5 -9.73 3.29 -9.69
N VAL A 6 -8.77 2.41 -9.92
CA VAL A 6 -7.95 1.80 -8.87
C VAL A 6 -7.23 2.86 -8.04
N ALA A 7 -6.63 3.88 -8.66
CA ALA A 7 -6.00 4.99 -7.93
C ALA A 7 -6.93 5.63 -6.90
N GLN A 8 -8.19 5.87 -7.27
CA GLN A 8 -9.17 6.42 -6.34
C GLN A 8 -9.61 5.41 -5.27
N LYS A 9 -9.67 4.10 -5.58
CA LYS A 9 -9.87 3.03 -4.57
C LYS A 9 -8.73 3.04 -3.54
N LEU A 10 -7.50 3.31 -3.98
CA LEU A 10 -6.31 3.46 -3.13
C LEU A 10 -6.15 4.87 -2.54
N LEU A 11 -7.21 5.70 -2.59
CA LEU A 11 -7.23 7.04 -1.98
C LEU A 11 -6.21 8.03 -2.56
N VAL A 12 -5.72 7.80 -3.78
CA VAL A 12 -5.00 8.79 -4.58
C VAL A 12 -6.00 9.86 -5.01
N LYS A 13 -5.64 11.11 -4.81
CA LYS A 13 -6.43 12.32 -5.08
C LYS A 13 -5.66 13.25 -6.01
N GLU A 14 -6.38 14.23 -6.54
CA GLU A 14 -5.81 15.30 -7.35
C GLU A 14 -4.67 16.01 -6.61
N GLY A 15 -3.57 16.27 -7.30
CA GLY A 15 -2.41 17.00 -6.76
C GLY A 15 -1.52 16.22 -5.80
N ASP A 16 -1.77 14.91 -5.59
CA ASP A 16 -0.94 14.11 -4.70
C ASP A 16 0.48 13.90 -5.23
N VAL A 17 1.42 13.78 -4.28
CA VAL A 17 2.68 13.09 -4.51
C VAL A 17 2.47 11.59 -4.24
N LEU A 18 2.52 10.77 -5.28
CA LEU A 18 2.46 9.31 -5.22
C LEU A 18 3.88 8.75 -5.11
N HIS A 19 4.13 7.99 -4.04
CA HIS A 19 5.29 7.12 -3.99
C HIS A 19 4.89 5.73 -4.52
N LEU A 20 5.60 5.27 -5.54
CA LEU A 20 5.40 3.96 -6.17
C LEU A 20 6.69 3.15 -6.07
N ASP A 21 6.60 1.95 -5.52
CA ASP A 21 7.75 1.06 -5.37
C ASP A 21 7.37 -0.41 -5.63
N GLY A 22 8.35 -1.20 -6.08
CA GLY A 22 8.18 -2.62 -6.43
C GLY A 22 7.34 -2.89 -7.68
N ALA A 23 6.83 -1.86 -8.36
CA ALA A 23 6.00 -1.99 -9.54
C ALA A 23 6.85 -2.21 -10.82
N THR A 24 6.44 -3.14 -11.68
CA THR A 24 6.84 -3.14 -13.09
C THR A 24 5.98 -2.11 -13.86
N PRO A 25 6.34 -1.72 -15.09
CA PRO A 25 5.51 -0.83 -15.91
C PRO A 25 4.06 -1.31 -16.07
N GLU A 26 3.85 -2.62 -16.15
CA GLU A 26 2.53 -3.25 -16.25
C GLU A 26 1.74 -3.12 -14.94
N LEU A 27 2.41 -3.24 -13.79
CA LEU A 27 1.79 -3.06 -12.48
C LEU A 27 1.46 -1.59 -12.20
N ALA A 28 2.35 -0.68 -12.61
CA ALA A 28 2.08 0.76 -12.54
C ALA A 28 0.85 1.15 -13.37
N ALA A 29 0.63 0.49 -14.51
CA ALA A 29 -0.54 0.69 -15.36
C ALA A 29 -1.87 0.32 -14.66
N LEU A 30 -1.86 -0.54 -13.63
CA LEU A 30 -3.07 -0.88 -12.86
C LEU A 30 -3.63 0.34 -12.10
N LEU A 31 -2.81 1.35 -11.82
CA LEU A 31 -3.27 2.58 -11.16
C LEU A 31 -3.95 3.54 -12.12
N GLN A 32 -3.84 3.35 -13.43
CA GLN A 32 -4.36 4.27 -14.41
C GLN A 32 -5.90 4.17 -14.54
N PRO A 33 -6.60 5.29 -14.85
CA PRO A 33 -6.06 6.65 -14.91
C PRO A 33 -5.78 7.23 -13.52
N LEU A 34 -4.67 7.96 -13.39
CA LEU A 34 -4.41 8.79 -12.21
C LEU A 34 -5.29 10.06 -12.23
N PRO A 35 -5.71 10.57 -11.05
CA PRO A 35 -6.28 11.91 -10.94
C PRO A 35 -5.35 12.99 -11.49
N SER A 36 -5.93 14.13 -11.88
CA SER A 36 -5.17 15.28 -12.39
C SER A 36 -4.08 15.73 -11.41
N GLY A 37 -2.95 16.22 -11.94
CA GLY A 37 -1.89 16.82 -11.12
C GLY A 37 -1.16 15.87 -10.16
N VAL A 38 -1.43 14.56 -10.19
CA VAL A 38 -0.63 13.57 -9.44
C VAL A 38 0.79 13.55 -10.02
N THR A 39 1.78 13.58 -9.14
CA THR A 39 3.20 13.46 -9.48
C THR A 39 3.81 12.28 -8.74
N GLU A 40 4.83 11.66 -9.32
CA GLU A 40 5.61 10.63 -8.62
C GLU A 40 6.75 11.25 -7.82
N GLY A 41 7.03 10.69 -6.64
CA GLY A 41 8.06 11.23 -5.75
C GLY A 41 8.62 10.20 -4.75
N PRO A 42 9.65 10.61 -3.98
CA PRO A 42 10.23 9.76 -2.94
C PRO A 42 9.22 9.49 -1.82
N ALA A 43 9.45 8.43 -1.04
CA ALA A 43 8.63 8.08 0.12
C ALA A 43 8.52 9.25 1.12
N ALA A 44 9.64 9.94 1.35
CA ALA A 44 9.67 11.16 2.15
C ALA A 44 8.87 12.29 1.46
N GLY A 45 7.76 12.70 2.07
CA GLY A 45 6.87 13.73 1.53
C GLY A 45 5.77 13.21 0.61
N ALA A 46 5.67 11.88 0.42
CA ALA A 46 4.57 11.28 -0.30
C ALA A 46 3.23 11.53 0.40
N SER A 47 2.21 11.88 -0.38
CA SER A 47 0.83 11.97 0.10
C SER A 47 0.20 10.58 0.22
N VAL A 48 0.48 9.71 -0.75
CA VAL A 48 0.04 8.32 -0.81
C VAL A 48 1.21 7.46 -1.26
N ALA A 49 1.39 6.29 -0.65
CA ALA A 49 2.34 5.29 -1.10
C ALA A 49 1.63 4.01 -1.56
N VAL A 50 2.08 3.45 -2.67
CA VAL A 50 1.64 2.16 -3.21
C VAL A 50 2.88 1.32 -3.46
N VAL A 51 3.03 0.26 -2.67
CA VAL A 51 4.19 -0.63 -2.70
C VAL A 51 3.75 -2.01 -3.14
N PHE A 52 4.32 -2.52 -4.22
CA PHE A 52 4.02 -3.86 -4.74
C PHE A 52 4.97 -4.89 -4.12
N VAL A 53 4.39 -5.97 -3.59
CA VAL A 53 5.09 -7.05 -2.90
C VAL A 53 4.52 -8.38 -3.35
N ARG A 54 5.37 -9.36 -3.67
CA ARG A 54 4.97 -10.66 -4.21
C ARG A 54 5.20 -11.79 -3.23
N THR A 55 6.11 -11.64 -2.29
CA THR A 55 6.43 -12.66 -1.28
C THR A 55 6.42 -12.08 0.11
N ARG A 56 6.33 -12.94 1.13
CA ARG A 56 6.46 -12.51 2.52
C ARG A 56 7.83 -11.89 2.79
N ALA A 57 8.89 -12.41 2.16
CA ALA A 57 10.24 -11.85 2.29
C ALA A 57 10.31 -10.41 1.75
N GLU A 58 9.77 -10.16 0.55
CA GLU A 58 9.70 -8.80 -0.02
C GLU A 58 8.87 -7.87 0.87
N LEU A 59 7.75 -8.35 1.44
CA LEU A 59 6.96 -7.56 2.39
C LEU A 59 7.80 -7.07 3.57
N LEU A 60 8.53 -7.98 4.23
CA LEU A 60 9.32 -7.64 5.41
C LEU A 60 10.47 -6.67 5.09
N GLU A 61 11.11 -6.84 3.92
CA GLU A 61 12.12 -5.90 3.44
C GLU A 61 11.53 -4.49 3.24
N ARG A 62 10.39 -4.39 2.55
CA ARG A 62 9.72 -3.11 2.30
C ARG A 62 9.15 -2.47 3.56
N PHE A 63 8.69 -3.27 4.51
CA PHE A 63 8.30 -2.77 5.82
C PHE A 63 9.46 -2.08 6.54
N GLY A 64 10.65 -2.67 6.52
CA GLY A 64 11.85 -2.07 7.11
C GLY A 64 12.36 -0.84 6.36
N ALA A 65 12.31 -0.85 5.03
CA ALA A 65 12.87 0.21 4.19
C ALA A 65 11.96 1.44 4.04
N GLU A 66 10.65 1.24 3.80
CA GLU A 66 9.74 2.30 3.37
C GLU A 66 8.98 2.94 4.53
N LEU A 67 8.48 2.12 5.47
CA LEU A 67 7.59 2.61 6.54
C LEU A 67 8.19 3.73 7.40
N PRO A 68 9.50 3.76 7.72
CA PRO A 68 10.09 4.88 8.46
C PRO A 68 9.92 6.25 7.77
N ALA A 69 9.91 6.29 6.44
CA ALA A 69 9.74 7.53 5.66
C ALA A 69 8.27 7.89 5.40
N LEU A 70 7.36 6.93 5.56
CA LEU A 70 5.95 7.06 5.19
C LEU A 70 5.01 7.44 6.33
N GLY A 71 5.52 7.68 7.54
CA GLY A 71 4.69 7.98 8.72
C GLY A 71 3.77 9.20 8.57
N ALA A 72 4.12 10.15 7.70
CA ALA A 72 3.30 11.33 7.41
C ALA A 72 2.32 11.13 6.21
N ALA A 73 2.47 10.06 5.43
CA ALA A 73 1.59 9.80 4.30
C ALA A 73 0.18 9.47 4.81
N ARG A 74 -0.86 9.99 4.14
CA ARG A 74 -2.23 9.73 4.60
C ARG A 74 -2.65 8.29 4.36
N ALA A 75 -2.06 7.64 3.35
CA ALA A 75 -2.39 6.28 2.98
C ALA A 75 -1.15 5.56 2.45
N VAL A 76 -0.86 4.40 3.03
CA VAL A 76 0.20 3.50 2.60
C VAL A 76 -0.44 2.16 2.28
N TRP A 77 -0.23 1.70 1.06
CA TRP A 77 -0.83 0.48 0.52
C TRP A 77 0.23 -0.54 0.12
N PHE A 78 0.02 -1.78 0.52
CA PHE A 78 0.80 -2.92 0.05
C PHE A 78 -0.05 -3.75 -0.89
N VAL A 79 0.34 -3.79 -2.16
CA VAL A 79 -0.34 -4.50 -3.24
C VAL A 79 0.31 -5.86 -3.44
N TYR A 80 -0.48 -6.93 -3.37
CA TYR A 80 -0.01 -8.30 -3.36
C TYR A 80 -0.91 -9.23 -4.20
N PRO A 81 -0.38 -10.32 -4.76
CA PRO A 81 -1.17 -11.25 -5.54
C PRO A 81 -2.14 -12.03 -4.62
N LYS A 82 -3.44 -11.97 -4.90
CA LYS A 82 -4.46 -12.71 -4.14
C LYS A 82 -4.63 -14.14 -4.66
N GLY A 83 -5.35 -14.96 -3.89
CA GLY A 83 -5.79 -16.31 -4.33
C GLY A 83 -4.72 -17.39 -4.20
N ASN A 84 -3.90 -17.35 -3.14
CA ASN A 84 -2.83 -18.32 -2.86
C ASN A 84 -1.81 -18.47 -4.00
N ARG A 85 -1.57 -17.40 -4.74
CA ARG A 85 -0.55 -17.34 -5.80
C ARG A 85 0.87 -17.15 -5.26
N ALA A 86 1.01 -16.86 -3.97
CA ALA A 86 2.27 -16.64 -3.28
C ALA A 86 2.17 -17.06 -1.80
N ASP A 87 3.30 -17.04 -1.10
CA ASP A 87 3.42 -17.19 0.36
C ASP A 87 2.99 -15.92 1.13
N LEU A 88 2.21 -15.06 0.48
CA LEU A 88 1.75 -13.77 0.96
C LEU A 88 0.25 -13.64 0.76
N ASN A 89 -0.47 -13.28 1.81
CA ASN A 89 -1.89 -12.95 1.75
C ASN A 89 -2.23 -11.79 2.70
N ARG A 90 -3.52 -11.42 2.74
CA ARG A 90 -4.04 -10.36 3.61
C ARG A 90 -3.63 -10.58 5.07
N ASP A 91 -3.81 -11.79 5.56
CA ASP A 91 -3.64 -12.11 6.97
C ASP A 91 -2.15 -12.13 7.35
N THR A 92 -1.27 -12.54 6.43
CA THR A 92 0.19 -12.34 6.58
C THR A 92 0.51 -10.86 6.79
N ILE A 93 0.04 -9.96 5.91
CA ILE A 93 0.29 -8.52 6.04
C ILE A 93 -0.26 -8.00 7.37
N ILE A 94 -1.42 -8.50 7.80
CA ILE A 94 -2.03 -8.11 9.07
C ILE A 94 -1.15 -8.50 10.27
N GLN A 95 -0.62 -9.72 10.26
CA GLN A 95 0.21 -10.22 11.36
C GLN A 95 1.57 -9.54 11.42
N GLU A 96 2.20 -9.26 10.29
CA GLU A 96 3.55 -8.68 10.26
C GLU A 96 3.57 -7.18 10.59
N ALA A 97 2.53 -6.42 10.23
CA ALA A 97 2.55 -4.95 10.32
C ALA A 97 2.81 -4.43 11.75
N GLY A 98 2.30 -5.14 12.76
CA GLY A 98 2.45 -4.76 14.16
C GLY A 98 3.91 -4.70 14.62
N ALA A 99 4.75 -5.62 14.13
CA ALA A 99 6.18 -5.67 14.47
C ALA A 99 6.95 -4.42 13.99
N PHE A 100 6.39 -3.68 13.02
CA PHE A 100 6.98 -2.46 12.49
C PHE A 100 6.35 -1.19 13.07
N GLY A 101 5.42 -1.31 14.02
CA GLY A 101 4.71 -0.17 14.59
C GLY A 101 3.55 0.34 13.73
N TRP A 102 2.99 -0.53 12.88
CA TRP A 102 1.90 -0.19 11.96
C TRP A 102 0.68 -1.06 12.17
N ARG A 103 -0.50 -0.52 11.85
CA ARG A 103 -1.78 -1.20 11.93
C ARG A 103 -2.45 -1.29 10.57
N PRO A 104 -2.89 -2.48 10.14
CA PRO A 104 -3.76 -2.65 8.99
C PRO A 104 -5.16 -2.07 9.27
N ILE A 105 -5.71 -1.33 8.31
CA ILE A 105 -7.00 -0.63 8.50
C ILE A 105 -8.03 -0.85 7.40
N SER A 106 -7.62 -1.29 6.21
CA SER A 106 -8.56 -1.62 5.13
C SER A 106 -7.94 -2.55 4.10
N ASN A 107 -8.76 -3.29 3.36
CA ASN A 107 -8.34 -4.10 2.23
C ASN A 107 -9.23 -3.81 1.02
N VAL A 108 -8.66 -3.77 -0.19
CA VAL A 108 -9.40 -3.57 -1.44
C VAL A 108 -8.94 -4.55 -2.52
N SER A 109 -9.86 -4.97 -3.38
CA SER A 109 -9.49 -5.68 -4.61
C SER A 109 -9.04 -4.66 -5.66
N VAL A 110 -7.85 -4.85 -6.21
CA VAL A 110 -7.31 -4.04 -7.30
C VAL A 110 -7.93 -4.53 -8.62
N ASP A 111 -7.77 -5.82 -8.90
CA ASP A 111 -8.33 -6.54 -10.04
C ASP A 111 -8.56 -8.03 -9.68
N ASP A 112 -8.56 -8.94 -10.65
CA ASP A 112 -8.71 -10.39 -10.44
C ASP A 112 -7.45 -11.09 -9.89
N VAL A 113 -6.30 -10.44 -9.96
CA VAL A 113 -4.99 -10.99 -9.59
C VAL A 113 -4.46 -10.36 -8.31
N TRP A 114 -4.73 -9.08 -8.07
CA TRP A 114 -4.12 -8.26 -7.03
C TRP A 114 -5.13 -7.75 -6.01
N SER A 115 -4.69 -7.66 -4.76
CA SER A 115 -5.37 -6.96 -3.67
C SER A 115 -4.41 -6.02 -2.98
N ALA A 116 -4.94 -5.07 -2.23
CA ALA A 116 -4.14 -4.11 -1.48
C ALA A 116 -4.62 -3.98 -0.05
N VAL A 117 -3.68 -4.06 0.91
CA VAL A 117 -3.92 -3.76 2.32
C VAL A 117 -3.38 -2.37 2.63
N ARG A 118 -4.20 -1.53 3.25
CA ARG A 118 -3.79 -0.24 3.79
C ARG A 118 -3.31 -0.40 5.21
N VAL A 119 -2.19 0.23 5.51
CA VAL A 119 -1.65 0.37 6.86
C VAL A 119 -1.56 1.84 7.26
N ARG A 120 -1.53 2.09 8.56
CA ARG A 120 -1.19 3.39 9.17
C ARG A 120 -0.25 3.18 10.36
N PRO A 121 0.51 4.21 10.79
CA PRO A 121 1.24 4.13 12.05
C PRO A 121 0.31 3.83 13.22
N LEU A 122 0.82 3.07 14.20
CA LEU A 122 0.18 2.97 15.50
C LEU A 122 0.10 4.36 16.15
N THR A 123 -0.97 4.57 16.90
CA THR A 123 -1.20 5.75 17.73
C THR A 123 -1.25 5.33 19.19
N ASP A 124 -1.07 6.26 20.13
CA ASP A 124 -1.18 5.98 21.58
C ASP A 124 -2.53 5.36 21.99
N ALA A 125 -3.56 5.48 21.16
CA ALA A 125 -4.88 4.86 21.38
C ALA A 125 -4.96 3.39 20.92
N ASP A 126 -3.96 2.89 20.20
CA ASP A 126 -3.90 1.49 19.79
C ASP A 126 -3.42 0.66 20.99
N ALA A 127 -4.13 -0.44 21.29
CA ALA A 127 -3.83 -1.29 22.45
C ALA A 127 -2.35 -1.74 22.42
N PRO A 128 -1.68 -1.83 23.59
CA PRO A 128 -0.28 -2.25 23.64
C PRO A 128 -0.15 -3.60 22.95
N ILE A 129 0.86 -3.68 22.08
CA ILE A 129 1.28 -4.92 21.43
C ILE A 129 1.73 -5.84 22.58
N GLY A 130 0.89 -6.83 22.88
CA GLY A 130 1.11 -7.81 23.95
C GLY A 130 2.25 -8.77 23.64
#